data_AF-A0A645G3R0-F1
#
_entry.id   AF-A0A645G3R0-F1
#
_cell.length_a   1.000
_cell.length_b   1.000
_cell.length_c   1.000
_cell.angle_alpha   90.00
_cell.angle_beta   90.00
_cell.angle_gamma   90.00
#
_symmetry.space_group_name_H-M   'P 1'
#
loop_
_entity.id
_entity.type
_entity.pdbx_description
1 polymer ?
#
loop_
_entity_poly.entity_id
_entity_poly.type
_entity_poly.pdbx_seq_one_letter_code
_entity_poly.pdbx_strand_id
1 'polypeptide(L)'
;MIKDINKNLNLKFNSDYSGFKSDDNIKFVGKYASEIASIQLIESPYEKTKATMVISSTTPKDLSLGRTYLSDISLTKELKGDTVVIDRNGHIKDLSYKESSIETNEEINTHKVLSSQAKIFILVAVFLFITLIISIVFLIIKYRK
;
A
#
# COMPACT_ATOMS: atom_id res chain seq x y z
N MET A 1 -21.84 -16.40 -9.70
CA MET A 1 -20.71 -15.51 -10.05
C MET A 1 -19.52 -15.69 -9.13
N ILE A 2 -19.51 -15.20 -7.87
CA ILE A 2 -18.33 -15.38 -6.98
C ILE A 2 -18.04 -16.86 -6.68
N LYS A 3 -19.09 -17.68 -6.56
CA LYS A 3 -18.97 -19.13 -6.35
C LYS A 3 -18.21 -19.83 -7.47
N ASP A 4 -18.42 -19.40 -8.71
CA ASP A 4 -17.88 -20.04 -9.92
C ASP A 4 -16.38 -19.74 -10.09
N ILE A 5 -15.95 -18.55 -9.65
CA ILE A 5 -14.55 -18.10 -9.76
C ILE A 5 -13.74 -18.31 -8.48
N ASN A 6 -14.35 -18.77 -7.37
CA ASN A 6 -13.67 -18.90 -6.08
C ASN A 6 -12.40 -19.77 -6.15
N LYS A 7 -12.40 -20.81 -7.00
CA LYS A 7 -11.23 -21.68 -7.21
C LYS A 7 -10.02 -20.94 -7.83
N ASN A 8 -10.28 -19.86 -8.56
CA ASN A 8 -9.30 -19.04 -9.27
C ASN A 8 -8.84 -17.81 -8.47
N LEU A 9 -9.50 -17.49 -7.34
CA LEU A 9 -9.08 -16.40 -6.47
C LEU A 9 -7.75 -16.73 -5.79
N ASN A 10 -6.95 -15.68 -5.57
CA ASN A 10 -5.76 -15.74 -4.72
C ASN A 10 -6.18 -15.99 -3.27
N LEU A 11 -6.99 -15.08 -2.73
CA LEU A 11 -7.64 -15.20 -1.44
C LEU A 11 -9.06 -15.75 -1.61
N LYS A 12 -9.24 -17.01 -1.23
CA LYS A 12 -10.48 -17.77 -1.45
C LYS A 12 -11.48 -17.58 -0.31
N PHE A 13 -12.76 -17.70 -0.61
CA PHE A 13 -13.79 -17.90 0.41
C PHE A 13 -13.73 -19.30 0.99
N ASN A 14 -14.15 -19.45 2.24
CA ASN A 14 -14.45 -20.74 2.86
C ASN A 14 -15.64 -21.43 2.16
N SER A 15 -15.87 -22.71 2.47
CA SER A 15 -16.85 -23.56 1.77
C SER A 15 -18.30 -23.08 1.88
N ASP A 16 -18.64 -22.42 2.99
CA ASP A 16 -19.96 -21.84 3.27
C ASP A 16 -20.06 -20.36 2.88
N TYR A 17 -18.98 -19.75 2.35
CA TYR A 17 -18.89 -18.35 1.96
C TYR A 17 -19.21 -17.34 3.09
N SER A 18 -19.07 -17.77 4.35
CA SER A 18 -19.23 -16.92 5.53
C SER A 18 -18.00 -16.05 5.81
N GLY A 19 -16.87 -16.31 5.13
CA GLY A 19 -15.64 -15.56 5.29
C GLY A 19 -14.54 -15.99 4.32
N PHE A 20 -13.39 -15.32 4.42
CA PHE A 20 -12.19 -15.70 3.70
C PHE A 20 -11.47 -16.87 4.39
N LYS A 21 -10.94 -17.77 3.59
CA LYS A 21 -10.18 -18.92 4.06
C LYS A 21 -8.74 -18.49 4.35
N SER A 22 -8.22 -18.91 5.50
CA SER A 22 -6.79 -18.73 5.82
C SER A 22 -5.92 -19.63 4.94
N ASP A 23 -4.76 -19.14 4.56
CA ASP A 23 -3.74 -19.85 3.79
C ASP A 23 -2.34 -19.47 4.29
N ASP A 24 -1.31 -19.75 3.52
CA ASP A 24 0.08 -19.52 3.92
C ASP A 24 0.48 -18.03 3.88
N ASN A 25 -0.24 -17.20 3.11
CA ASN A 25 0.00 -15.76 3.01
C ASN A 25 -0.73 -14.96 4.09
N ILE A 26 -1.91 -15.43 4.53
CA ILE A 26 -2.70 -14.76 5.56
C ILE A 26 -3.49 -15.73 6.45
N LYS A 27 -3.43 -15.48 7.77
CA LYS A 27 -4.25 -16.17 8.77
C LYS A 27 -5.32 -15.22 9.32
N PHE A 28 -6.57 -15.67 9.32
CA PHE A 28 -7.69 -14.96 9.94
C PHE A 28 -8.07 -15.62 11.26
N VAL A 29 -8.48 -14.81 12.24
CA VAL A 29 -8.92 -15.28 13.56
C VAL A 29 -10.35 -14.83 13.82
N GLY A 30 -11.20 -15.78 14.20
CA GLY A 30 -12.60 -15.51 14.55
C GLY A 30 -13.37 -14.82 13.43
N LYS A 31 -14.11 -13.76 13.77
CA LYS A 31 -14.98 -13.04 12.83
C LYS A 31 -14.22 -12.18 11.82
N TYR A 32 -12.91 -11.96 12.03
CA TYR A 32 -12.11 -11.09 11.16
C TYR A 32 -12.17 -11.53 9.68
N ALA A 33 -12.21 -12.85 9.43
CA ALA A 33 -12.37 -13.41 8.08
C ALA A 33 -13.64 -12.95 7.35
N SER A 34 -14.66 -12.47 8.06
CA SER A 34 -15.95 -12.05 7.51
C SER A 34 -16.09 -10.53 7.41
N GLU A 35 -15.23 -9.77 8.07
CA GLU A 35 -15.37 -8.31 8.27
C GLU A 35 -14.35 -7.50 7.48
N ILE A 36 -14.01 -7.98 6.29
CA ILE A 36 -13.01 -7.39 5.40
C ILE A 36 -13.51 -7.31 3.95
N ALA A 37 -12.90 -6.43 3.17
CA ALA A 37 -12.94 -6.48 1.71
C ALA A 37 -11.63 -7.04 1.17
N SER A 38 -11.71 -7.77 0.05
CA SER A 38 -10.55 -8.14 -0.76
C SER A 38 -10.60 -7.43 -2.10
N ILE A 39 -9.47 -6.92 -2.58
CA ILE A 39 -9.25 -6.53 -3.98
C ILE A 39 -8.18 -7.46 -4.54
N GLN A 40 -8.50 -8.21 -5.60
CA GLN A 40 -7.60 -9.23 -6.15
C GLN A 40 -7.43 -9.03 -7.65
N LEU A 41 -6.21 -8.96 -8.15
CA LEU A 41 -5.89 -8.97 -9.57
C LEU A 41 -5.44 -10.37 -9.97
N ILE A 42 -6.35 -11.12 -10.60
CA ILE A 42 -6.12 -12.50 -11.02
C ILE A 42 -6.07 -12.62 -12.54
N GLU A 43 -5.57 -13.75 -13.03
CA GLU A 43 -5.79 -14.14 -14.43
C GLU A 43 -7.29 -14.35 -14.66
N SER A 44 -7.80 -13.85 -15.78
CA SER A 44 -9.22 -13.98 -16.08
C SER A 44 -9.58 -15.46 -16.26
N PRO A 45 -10.55 -15.98 -15.50
CA PRO A 45 -11.03 -17.35 -15.69
C PRO A 45 -11.83 -17.51 -16.99
N TYR A 46 -12.15 -16.40 -17.68
CA TYR A 46 -12.92 -16.37 -18.91
C TYR A 46 -12.04 -16.21 -20.15
N GLU A 47 -10.90 -15.52 -20.05
CA GLU A 47 -10.02 -15.20 -21.19
C GLU A 47 -8.54 -15.19 -20.78
N LYS A 48 -7.75 -16.15 -21.28
CA LYS A 48 -6.37 -16.37 -20.83
C LYS A 48 -5.42 -15.19 -21.02
N THR A 49 -5.72 -14.27 -21.92
CA THR A 49 -4.87 -13.09 -22.22
C THR A 49 -5.25 -11.86 -21.41
N LYS A 50 -6.24 -11.95 -20.52
CA LYS A 50 -6.76 -10.81 -19.75
C LYS A 50 -6.60 -11.05 -18.26
N ALA A 51 -6.49 -9.95 -17.52
CA ALA A 51 -6.63 -9.98 -16.07
C ALA A 51 -8.08 -9.66 -15.67
N THR A 52 -8.47 -10.09 -14.47
CA THR A 52 -9.73 -9.72 -13.84
C THR A 52 -9.44 -9.16 -12.46
N MET A 53 -9.96 -7.96 -12.19
CA MET A 53 -9.98 -7.40 -10.84
C MET A 53 -11.26 -7.85 -10.13
N VAL A 54 -11.11 -8.56 -9.02
CA VAL A 54 -12.22 -9.05 -8.20
C VAL A 54 -12.25 -8.27 -6.90
N ILE A 55 -13.33 -7.52 -6.70
CA ILE A 55 -13.62 -6.85 -5.42
C ILE A 55 -14.69 -7.68 -4.74
N SER A 56 -14.42 -8.17 -3.54
CA SER A 56 -15.34 -9.08 -2.87
C SER A 56 -15.34 -8.93 -1.35
N SER A 57 -16.46 -9.26 -0.74
CA SER A 57 -16.67 -9.33 0.70
C SER A 57 -17.90 -10.20 0.99
N THR A 58 -18.11 -10.54 2.26
CA THR A 58 -19.30 -11.27 2.72
C THR A 58 -20.52 -10.37 2.89
N THR A 59 -20.31 -9.07 3.11
CA THR A 59 -21.39 -8.09 3.31
C THR A 59 -21.26 -6.88 2.37
N PRO A 60 -22.39 -6.24 1.98
CA PRO A 60 -22.34 -4.98 1.21
C PRO A 60 -21.62 -3.84 1.93
N LYS A 61 -21.72 -3.80 3.28
CA LYS A 61 -21.02 -2.81 4.11
C LYS A 61 -19.52 -2.94 3.92
N ASP A 62 -19.00 -4.13 4.07
CA ASP A 62 -17.55 -4.36 3.97
C ASP A 62 -17.08 -4.27 2.52
N LEU A 63 -17.88 -4.71 1.55
CA LEU A 63 -17.59 -4.51 0.12
C LEU A 63 -17.36 -3.03 -0.24
N SER A 64 -18.05 -2.11 0.44
CA SER A 64 -17.88 -0.67 0.21
C SER A 64 -16.48 -0.15 0.52
N LEU A 65 -15.72 -0.83 1.41
CA LEU A 65 -14.32 -0.49 1.71
C LEU A 65 -13.46 -0.59 0.44
N GLY A 66 -13.56 -1.71 -0.28
CA GLY A 66 -12.82 -1.89 -1.54
C GLY A 66 -13.22 -0.87 -2.61
N ARG A 67 -14.51 -0.49 -2.67
CA ARG A 67 -14.98 0.58 -3.56
C ARG A 67 -14.35 1.92 -3.19
N THR A 68 -14.31 2.29 -1.91
CA THR A 68 -13.73 3.55 -1.44
C THR A 68 -12.26 3.65 -1.82
N TYR A 69 -11.48 2.61 -1.54
CA TYR A 69 -10.04 2.59 -1.87
C TYR A 69 -9.76 2.70 -3.37
N LEU A 70 -10.61 2.13 -4.22
CA LEU A 70 -10.46 2.20 -5.69
C LEU A 70 -11.06 3.47 -6.31
N SER A 71 -11.94 4.18 -5.60
CA SER A 71 -12.58 5.40 -6.10
C SER A 71 -11.78 6.67 -5.75
N ASP A 72 -10.90 6.59 -4.76
CA ASP A 72 -10.04 7.69 -4.33
C ASP A 72 -8.59 7.41 -4.76
N ILE A 73 -8.05 8.29 -5.61
CA ILE A 73 -6.70 8.13 -6.16
C ILE A 73 -5.61 8.25 -5.09
N SER A 74 -5.86 8.92 -3.96
CA SER A 74 -4.92 8.99 -2.86
C SER A 74 -4.82 7.64 -2.15
N LEU A 75 -5.95 7.00 -1.89
CA LEU A 75 -6.04 5.67 -1.27
C LEU A 75 -5.59 4.55 -2.21
N THR A 76 -5.92 4.64 -3.51
CA THR A 76 -5.50 3.64 -4.51
C THR A 76 -3.98 3.52 -4.60
N LYS A 77 -3.25 4.63 -4.40
CA LYS A 77 -1.78 4.65 -4.43
C LYS A 77 -1.13 3.91 -3.26
N GLU A 78 -1.88 3.67 -2.18
CA GLU A 78 -1.40 2.92 -1.02
C GLU A 78 -1.42 1.41 -1.26
N LEU A 79 -2.23 0.94 -2.21
CA LEU A 79 -2.42 -0.47 -2.51
C LEU A 79 -1.21 -1.08 -3.22
N LYS A 80 -0.72 -2.23 -2.73
CA LYS A 80 0.41 -2.95 -3.34
C LYS A 80 0.13 -4.45 -3.49
N GLY A 81 0.91 -5.09 -4.36
CA GLY A 81 0.79 -6.52 -4.65
C GLY A 81 -0.36 -6.85 -5.61
N ASP A 82 -0.68 -8.14 -5.69
CA ASP A 82 -1.77 -8.65 -6.53
C ASP A 82 -3.06 -8.88 -5.73
N THR A 83 -2.99 -8.79 -4.41
CA THR A 83 -4.10 -9.08 -3.51
C THR A 83 -4.01 -8.16 -2.29
N VAL A 84 -5.10 -7.45 -2.01
CA VAL A 84 -5.20 -6.54 -0.87
C VAL A 84 -6.38 -6.95 -0.01
N VAL A 85 -6.17 -6.95 1.30
CA VAL A 85 -7.24 -7.05 2.30
C VAL A 85 -7.39 -5.71 3.03
N ILE A 86 -8.62 -5.22 3.14
CA ILE A 86 -8.96 -3.98 3.83
C ILE A 86 -9.97 -4.30 4.94
N ASP A 87 -9.66 -3.93 6.17
CA ASP A 87 -10.58 -4.08 7.31
C ASP A 87 -11.43 -2.82 7.57
N ARG A 88 -12.39 -2.94 8.49
CA ARG A 88 -13.29 -1.84 8.89
C ARG A 88 -12.59 -0.67 9.58
N ASN A 89 -11.37 -0.86 10.07
CA ASN A 89 -10.56 0.18 10.69
C ASN A 89 -9.69 0.91 9.66
N GLY A 90 -9.73 0.52 8.39
CA GLY A 90 -8.87 1.05 7.34
C GLY A 90 -7.47 0.45 7.36
N HIS A 91 -7.24 -0.66 8.08
CA HIS A 91 -5.98 -1.37 7.96
C HIS A 91 -5.92 -2.11 6.63
N ILE A 92 -4.78 -1.95 5.96
CA ILE A 92 -4.49 -2.56 4.68
C ILE A 92 -3.46 -3.66 4.90
N LYS A 93 -3.71 -4.82 4.30
CA LYS A 93 -2.72 -5.88 4.18
C LYS A 93 -2.50 -6.19 2.70
N ASP A 94 -1.33 -5.80 2.22
CA ASP A 94 -0.84 -6.15 0.88
C ASP A 94 -0.29 -7.58 0.88
N LEU A 95 -0.66 -8.35 -0.14
CA LEU A 95 -0.26 -9.73 -0.37
C LEU A 95 0.14 -9.92 -1.84
N SER A 96 1.08 -10.83 -2.08
CA SER A 96 1.54 -11.20 -3.43
C SER A 96 1.49 -12.72 -3.55
N TYR A 97 0.56 -13.23 -4.36
CA TYR A 97 0.36 -14.66 -4.57
C TYR A 97 1.09 -15.18 -5.80
N LYS A 98 1.38 -14.31 -6.76
CA LYS A 98 2.28 -14.62 -7.86
C LYS A 98 3.71 -14.48 -7.35
N GLU A 99 4.45 -15.59 -7.39
CA GLU A 99 5.92 -15.53 -7.32
C GLU A 99 6.41 -14.70 -8.48
N SER A 100 6.68 -13.44 -8.21
CA SER A 100 7.71 -12.78 -8.94
C SER A 100 9.02 -13.30 -8.38
N SER A 101 9.92 -13.74 -9.25
CA SER A 101 11.36 -13.62 -9.06
C SER A 101 11.74 -12.14 -8.88
N ILE A 102 11.16 -11.49 -7.88
CA ILE A 102 11.61 -10.24 -7.30
C ILE A 102 12.42 -10.73 -6.13
N GLU A 103 13.69 -11.02 -6.42
CA GLU A 103 14.77 -10.61 -5.54
C GLU A 103 14.35 -9.33 -4.82
N THR A 104 14.67 -9.22 -3.53
CA THR A 104 14.53 -8.05 -2.64
C THR A 104 15.12 -6.75 -3.21
N ASN A 105 14.70 -6.34 -4.40
CA ASN A 105 15.23 -5.23 -5.15
C ASN A 105 14.25 -4.09 -5.00
N GLU A 106 14.58 -3.37 -3.94
CA GLU A 106 14.50 -1.92 -3.87
C GLU A 106 13.09 -1.37 -3.80
N GLU A 107 12.83 -0.68 -2.69
CA GLU A 107 11.93 0.46 -2.66
C GLU A 107 11.94 1.11 -4.04
N ILE A 108 10.81 1.01 -4.75
CA ILE A 108 10.58 1.73 -6.00
C ILE A 108 11.13 3.11 -5.73
N ASN A 109 12.21 3.46 -6.43
CA ASN A 109 12.83 4.76 -6.43
C ASN A 109 11.78 5.74 -6.99
N THR A 110 10.75 6.04 -6.19
CA THR A 110 10.00 7.26 -6.33
C THR A 110 11.08 8.30 -6.20
N HIS A 111 11.38 9.00 -7.30
CA HIS A 111 12.11 10.25 -7.19
C HIS A 111 11.45 11.00 -6.03
N LYS A 112 12.13 11.07 -4.89
CA LYS A 112 11.65 11.77 -3.70
C LYS A 112 11.63 13.22 -4.12
N VAL A 113 10.53 13.64 -4.74
CA VAL A 113 10.25 15.05 -4.97
C VAL A 113 10.14 15.61 -3.57
N LEU A 114 11.20 16.29 -3.14
CA LEU A 114 11.24 16.99 -1.86
C LEU A 114 9.93 17.76 -1.72
N SER A 115 9.17 17.45 -0.67
CA SER A 115 7.96 18.19 -0.35
C SER A 115 8.30 19.67 -0.22
N SER A 116 7.35 20.55 -0.53
CA SER A 116 7.59 22.00 -0.45
C SER A 116 8.10 22.42 0.94
N GLN A 117 7.68 21.72 1.99
CA GLN A 117 8.14 21.90 3.36
C GLN A 117 9.62 21.49 3.55
N ALA A 118 10.04 20.36 2.97
CA ALA A 118 11.44 19.92 3.04
C ALA A 118 12.37 20.89 2.31
N LYS A 119 11.94 21.48 1.18
CA LYS A 119 12.71 22.52 0.47
C LYS A 119 12.91 23.78 1.32
N ILE A 120 11.87 24.22 2.02
CA ILE A 120 11.93 25.38 2.92
C ILE A 120 12.88 25.09 4.10
N PHE A 121 12.80 23.89 4.69
CA PHE A 121 13.69 23.48 5.77
C PHE A 121 15.17 23.49 5.34
N ILE A 122 15.47 22.94 4.16
CA ILE A 122 16.83 22.94 3.61
C ILE A 122 17.33 24.38 3.38
N LEU A 123 16.49 25.26 2.84
CA LEU A 123 16.84 26.65 2.60
C LEU A 123 17.21 27.37 3.92
N VAL A 124 16.42 27.17 4.98
CA VAL A 124 16.69 27.74 6.31
C VAL A 124 17.99 27.16 6.91
N ALA A 125 18.22 25.86 6.78
CA ALA A 125 19.42 25.22 7.29
C ALA A 125 20.70 25.76 6.60
N VAL A 126 20.68 25.93 5.28
CA VAL A 126 21.80 26.52 4.53
C VAL A 126 22.06 27.96 4.96
N PHE A 127 20.99 28.75 5.14
CA PHE A 127 21.13 30.13 5.61
C PHE A 127 21.80 30.20 6.99
N LEU A 128 21.38 29.35 7.93
CA LEU A 128 22.01 29.27 9.26
C LEU A 128 23.49 28.90 9.17
N PHE A 129 23.86 27.95 8.32
CA PHE A 129 25.26 27.57 8.12
C PHE A 129 26.12 28.73 7.60
N ILE A 130 25.62 29.51 6.64
CA ILE A 130 26.32 30.69 6.12
C ILE A 130 26.53 31.72 7.23
N THR A 131 25.49 32.00 8.02
CA THR A 131 25.61 32.97 9.14
C THR A 131 26.60 32.53 10.21
N LEU A 132 26.70 31.22 10.47
CA LEU A 132 27.68 30.64 11.39
C LEU A 132 29.10 30.82 10.87
N ILE A 133 29.34 30.53 9.59
CA ILE A 133 30.66 30.70 8.96
C ILE A 133 31.09 32.16 9.01
N ILE A 134 30.18 33.09 8.66
CA ILE A 134 30.45 34.53 8.71
C ILE A 134 30.83 34.96 10.13
N SER A 135 30.09 34.51 11.15
CA SER A 135 30.42 34.81 12.55
C SER A 135 31.80 34.32 12.96
N ILE A 136 32.17 33.10 12.56
CA ILE A 136 33.50 32.53 12.84
C ILE A 136 34.59 33.36 12.16
N VAL A 137 34.41 33.74 10.89
CA VAL A 137 35.37 34.58 10.15
C VAL A 137 35.53 35.94 10.82
N PHE A 138 34.43 36.60 11.20
CA PHE A 138 34.48 37.87 11.93
C PHE A 138 35.19 37.76 13.27
N LEU A 139 34.99 36.66 14.00
CA LEU A 139 35.67 36.41 15.27
C LEU A 139 37.18 36.25 15.04
N ILE A 140 37.59 35.46 14.05
CA ILE A 140 39.02 35.29 13.72
C ILE A 140 39.65 36.63 13.32
N ILE A 141 39.00 37.44 12.49
CA ILE A 141 39.51 38.77 12.09
C ILE A 141 39.62 39.70 13.30
N LYS A 142 38.62 39.69 14.19
CA LYS A 142 38.58 40.56 15.37
C LYS A 142 39.64 40.21 16.42
N TYR A 143 39.94 38.92 16.60
CA TYR A 143 40.85 38.43 17.65
C TYR A 143 42.26 38.05 17.13
N ARG A 144 42.53 38.15 15.82
CA ARG A 144 43.90 38.10 15.25
C ARG A 144 44.63 39.46 15.34
N LYS A 145 44.53 40.13 16.49
CA LYS A 145 45.34 41.32 16.80
C LYS A 145 46.25 41.00 17.97
#